data_AF-A0A545T047-F1
#
_entry.id   AF-A0A545T047-F1
#
_cell.length_a   1.000
_cell.length_b   1.000
_cell.length_c   1.000
_cell.angle_alpha   90.00
_cell.angle_beta   90.00
_cell.angle_gamma   90.00
#
_symmetry.space_group_name_H-M   'P 1'
#
loop_
_entity.id
_entity.type
_entity.pdbx_description
1 polymer ?
#
loop_
_entity_poly.entity_id
_entity_poly.type
_entity_poly.pdbx_seq_one_letter_code
_entity_poly.pdbx_strand_id
1 'polypeptide(L)'
;MDLVFQACGDMLITENHVRQLHQALLRHSTKDERHRGGYKTLPNNVVAKDASGREVGVVFETTSPFDTPREMEALVHWAAKATGESSMHPLLIISVFKVVFLAIHPFQDGNGRLSRILTTLLLLRAGYDRVCKKSRGQACSRAG
;
A
#
# COMPACT_ATOMS: atom_id res chain seq x y z
N MET A 1 -9.23 8.95 7.00
CA MET A 1 -7.89 9.22 7.56
C MET A 1 -7.70 8.49 8.88
N ASP A 2 -8.73 8.34 9.71
CA ASP A 2 -8.65 7.68 11.03
C ASP A 2 -8.19 6.22 11.01
N LEU A 3 -8.56 5.44 9.99
CA LEU A 3 -8.11 4.04 9.82
C LEU A 3 -6.59 3.88 9.72
N VAL A 4 -5.87 4.86 9.16
CA VAL A 4 -4.41 4.80 9.03
C VAL A 4 -3.74 5.03 10.38
N PHE A 5 -4.30 5.94 11.19
CA PHE A 5 -3.80 6.22 12.54
C PHE A 5 -4.19 5.11 13.54
N GLN A 6 -5.38 4.50 13.39
CA GLN A 6 -5.80 3.34 14.19
C GLN A 6 -4.99 2.08 13.85
N ALA A 7 -4.61 1.91 12.58
CA ALA A 7 -3.70 0.84 12.16
C ALA A 7 -2.23 1.11 12.52
N CYS A 8 -1.89 2.26 13.12
CA CYS A 8 -0.51 2.64 13.44
C CYS A 8 0.05 1.94 14.70
N GLY A 9 -0.71 1.08 15.38
CA GLY A 9 -0.16 0.16 16.38
C GLY A 9 0.82 -0.86 15.78
N ASP A 10 1.52 -1.61 16.63
CA ASP A 10 2.60 -2.60 16.35
C ASP A 10 2.24 -3.79 15.44
N MET A 11 1.20 -3.67 14.62
CA MET A 11 0.71 -4.76 13.80
C MET A 11 1.41 -4.79 12.45
N LEU A 12 2.19 -5.83 12.17
CA LEU A 12 2.78 -6.09 10.84
C LEU A 12 1.73 -5.97 9.72
N ILE A 13 2.09 -5.40 8.56
CA ILE A 13 1.18 -5.36 7.41
C ILE A 13 0.93 -6.80 6.94
N THR A 14 -0.35 -7.14 6.76
CA THR A 14 -0.79 -8.42 6.22
C THR A 14 -1.62 -8.15 4.96
N GLU A 15 -1.85 -9.18 4.15
CA GLU A 15 -2.74 -9.07 2.99
C GLU A 15 -4.15 -8.60 3.36
N ASN A 16 -4.67 -9.06 4.51
CA ASN A 16 -5.97 -8.62 5.00
C ASN A 16 -5.99 -7.11 5.27
N HIS A 17 -4.93 -6.55 5.86
CA HIS A 17 -4.82 -5.09 6.05
C HIS A 17 -4.82 -4.36 4.70
N VAL A 18 -4.07 -4.87 3.71
CA VAL A 18 -4.02 -4.28 2.37
C VAL A 18 -5.41 -4.29 1.72
N ARG A 19 -6.13 -5.42 1.79
CA ARG A 19 -7.49 -5.58 1.23
C ARG A 19 -8.52 -4.71 1.96
N GLN A 20 -8.47 -4.61 3.28
CA GLN A 20 -9.35 -3.74 4.07
C GLN A 20 -9.11 -2.25 3.78
N LEU A 21 -7.84 -1.84 3.70
CA LEU A 21 -7.49 -0.48 3.31
C LEU A 21 -7.97 -0.15 1.89
N HIS A 22 -7.86 -1.12 0.96
CA HIS A 22 -8.42 -0.98 -0.37
C HIS A 22 -9.95 -0.82 -0.35
N GLN A 23 -10.65 -1.61 0.48
CA GLN A 23 -12.09 -1.48 0.66
C GLN A 23 -12.48 -0.10 1.19
N ALA A 24 -11.80 0.36 2.24
CA ALA A 24 -12.04 1.67 2.82
C ALA A 24 -11.77 2.80 1.82
N LEU A 25 -10.70 2.67 1.02
CA LEU A 25 -10.30 3.65 0.01
C LEU A 25 -11.37 3.86 -1.06
N LEU A 26 -11.99 2.78 -1.55
CA LEU A 26 -12.98 2.82 -2.63
C LEU A 26 -14.43 2.76 -2.12
N ARG A 27 -14.67 3.00 -0.83
CA ARG A 27 -16.00 2.84 -0.20
C ARG A 27 -17.11 3.69 -0.84
N HIS A 28 -16.75 4.83 -1.43
CA HIS A 28 -17.68 5.75 -2.09
C HIS A 28 -17.61 5.71 -3.63
N SER A 29 -16.89 4.74 -4.20
CA SER A 29 -16.78 4.59 -5.65
C SER A 29 -17.79 3.55 -6.14
N THR A 30 -18.85 4.02 -6.80
CA THR A 30 -19.91 3.14 -7.35
C THR A 30 -19.38 2.25 -8.47
N LYS A 31 -18.45 2.76 -9.29
CA LYS A 31 -17.83 2.00 -10.39
C LYS A 31 -16.97 0.82 -9.91
N ASP A 32 -16.43 0.88 -8.69
CA ASP A 32 -15.45 -0.08 -8.18
C ASP A 32 -16.07 -1.11 -7.23
N GLU A 33 -17.38 -1.01 -6.95
CA GLU A 33 -18.06 -1.77 -5.91
C GLU A 33 -17.86 -3.30 -6.04
N ARG A 34 -17.91 -3.82 -7.27
CA ARG A 34 -17.83 -5.27 -7.54
C ARG A 34 -16.47 -5.91 -7.26
N HIS A 35 -15.38 -5.14 -7.35
CA HIS A 35 -14.02 -5.66 -7.16
C HIS A 35 -13.32 -5.03 -5.93
N ARG A 36 -14.06 -4.27 -5.12
CA ARG A 36 -13.53 -3.58 -3.96
C ARG A 36 -13.02 -4.57 -2.90
N GLY A 37 -11.69 -4.67 -2.78
CA GLY A 37 -11.02 -5.52 -1.80
C GLY A 37 -10.72 -6.93 -2.29
N GLY A 38 -11.16 -7.28 -3.49
CA GLY A 38 -10.72 -8.47 -4.21
C GLY A 38 -9.50 -8.15 -5.06
N TYR A 39 -8.56 -9.10 -5.15
CA TYR A 39 -7.53 -9.02 -6.17
C TYR A 39 -8.14 -9.08 -7.57
N LYS A 40 -7.38 -8.59 -8.55
CA LYS A 40 -7.79 -8.56 -9.94
C LYS A 40 -8.05 -9.98 -10.45
N THR A 41 -9.10 -10.12 -11.24
CA THR A 41 -9.42 -11.35 -11.98
C THR A 41 -9.11 -11.21 -13.48
N LEU A 42 -8.84 -9.97 -13.92
CA LEU A 42 -8.47 -9.63 -15.29
C LEU A 42 -7.09 -8.95 -15.29
N PRO A 43 -6.29 -9.12 -16.36
CA PRO A 43 -5.06 -8.36 -16.53
C PRO A 43 -5.32 -6.85 -16.51
N ASN A 44 -4.39 -6.09 -15.92
CA ASN A 44 -4.52 -4.64 -15.72
C ASN A 44 -3.18 -3.91 -15.90
N ASN A 45 -2.47 -4.25 -16.99
CA ASN A 45 -1.17 -3.66 -17.32
C ASN A 45 -1.23 -2.13 -17.34
N VAL A 46 -0.13 -1.50 -16.96
CA VAL A 46 -0.03 -0.05 -16.97
C VAL A 46 0.21 0.40 -18.39
N VAL A 47 -0.74 1.14 -18.96
CA VAL A 47 -0.70 1.63 -20.34
C VAL A 47 -0.48 3.14 -20.39
N ALA A 48 0.28 3.59 -21.38
CA ALA A 48 0.39 5.00 -21.73
C ALA A 48 -0.82 5.38 -22.59
N LYS A 49 -1.45 6.51 -22.28
CA LYS A 49 -2.53 7.08 -23.08
C LYS A 49 -2.10 8.41 -23.67
N ASP A 50 -2.47 8.67 -24.92
CA ASP A 50 -2.24 9.97 -25.56
C ASP A 50 -3.23 11.03 -25.02
N ALA A 51 -3.10 12.27 -25.50
CA ALA A 51 -3.98 13.37 -25.12
C ALA A 51 -5.47 13.13 -25.49
N SER A 52 -5.74 12.20 -26.40
CA SER A 52 -7.10 11.77 -26.78
C SER A 52 -7.61 10.57 -25.98
N GLY A 53 -6.81 10.04 -25.05
CA GLY A 53 -7.15 8.90 -24.21
C GLY A 53 -6.95 7.52 -24.88
N ARG A 54 -6.38 7.47 -26.09
CA ARG A 54 -6.08 6.21 -26.78
C ARG A 54 -4.82 5.58 -26.21
N GLU A 55 -4.82 4.26 -26.10
CA GLU A 55 -3.66 3.50 -25.62
C GLU A 55 -2.56 3.51 -26.68
N VAL A 56 -1.39 4.02 -26.30
CA VAL A 56 -0.21 4.17 -27.17
C VAL A 56 0.76 3.01 -26.97
N GLY A 57 0.70 2.35 -25.81
CA GLY A 57 1.50 1.17 -25.52
C GLY A 57 1.45 0.77 -24.05
N VAL A 58 1.92 -0.45 -23.77
CA VAL A 58 2.12 -0.93 -22.40
C VAL A 58 3.42 -0.33 -21.87
N VAL A 59 3.31 0.44 -20.78
CA VAL A 59 4.46 1.01 -20.05
C VAL A 59 5.05 -0.04 -19.11
N PHE A 60 4.18 -0.85 -18.51
CA PHE A 60 4.60 -1.87 -17.56
C PHE A 60 3.62 -3.06 -17.56
N GLU A 61 4.16 -4.24 -17.82
CA GLU A 61 3.42 -5.50 -17.66
C GLU A 61 3.38 -5.87 -16.17
N THR A 62 2.19 -6.14 -15.66
CA THR A 62 1.98 -6.43 -14.24
C THR A 62 1.80 -7.92 -14.02
N THR A 63 1.94 -8.37 -12.77
CA THR A 63 1.71 -9.79 -12.41
C THR A 63 0.36 -10.30 -12.92
N SER A 64 0.31 -11.55 -13.39
CA SER A 64 -0.95 -12.14 -13.86
C SER A 64 -2.00 -12.20 -12.74
N PRO A 65 -3.32 -12.22 -13.04
CA PRO A 65 -4.34 -12.44 -12.02
C PRO A 65 -4.13 -13.73 -11.22
N PHE A 66 -3.63 -14.79 -11.88
CA PHE A 66 -3.36 -16.08 -11.27
C PHE A 66 -2.22 -16.03 -10.26
N ASP A 67 -1.13 -15.33 -10.59
CA ASP A 67 0.06 -15.22 -9.74
C ASP A 67 -0.08 -14.16 -8.63
N THR A 68 -1.03 -13.23 -8.78
CA THR A 68 -1.20 -12.08 -7.88
C THR A 68 -1.31 -12.48 -6.40
N PRO A 69 -2.12 -13.47 -5.99
CA PRO A 69 -2.20 -13.88 -4.58
C PRO A 69 -0.85 -14.32 -4.02
N ARG A 70 -0.13 -15.19 -4.76
CA ARG A 70 1.18 -15.73 -4.34
C ARG A 70 2.23 -14.62 -4.20
N GLU A 71 2.27 -13.69 -5.15
CA GLU A 71 3.23 -12.58 -5.12
C GLU A 71 2.91 -11.57 -4.01
N MET A 72 1.62 -11.33 -3.72
CA MET A 72 1.23 -10.48 -2.59
C MET A 72 1.58 -11.12 -1.24
N GLU A 73 1.34 -12.41 -1.08
CA GLU A 73 1.75 -13.17 0.10
C GLU A 73 3.27 -13.08 0.32
N ALA A 74 4.05 -13.35 -0.74
CA ALA A 74 5.50 -13.26 -0.71
C ALA A 74 5.98 -11.85 -0.32
N LEU A 75 5.36 -10.81 -0.88
CA LEU A 75 5.71 -9.42 -0.59
C LEU A 75 5.46 -9.05 0.88
N VAL A 76 4.30 -9.39 1.46
CA VAL A 76 4.00 -9.05 2.85
C VAL A 76 4.90 -9.84 3.81
N HIS A 77 5.18 -11.12 3.52
CA HIS A 77 6.10 -11.94 4.30
C HIS A 77 7.52 -11.40 4.25
N TRP A 78 8.00 -11.03 3.06
CA TRP A 78 9.32 -10.42 2.90
C TRP A 78 9.43 -9.12 3.71
N ALA A 79 8.43 -8.24 3.64
CA ALA A 79 8.47 -6.96 4.35
C ALA A 79 8.45 -7.15 5.87
N ALA A 80 7.63 -8.09 6.37
CA ALA A 80 7.58 -8.43 7.78
C ALA A 80 8.92 -8.99 8.29
N LYS A 81 9.51 -9.94 7.54
CA LYS A 81 10.81 -10.52 7.85
C LYS A 81 11.92 -9.47 7.84
N ALA A 82 12.00 -8.70 6.76
CA ALA A 82 13.05 -7.69 6.58
C ALA A 82 13.04 -6.63 7.70
N THR A 83 11.84 -6.27 8.17
CA THR A 83 11.63 -5.35 9.29
C THR A 83 12.03 -5.98 10.62
N GLY A 84 11.56 -7.20 10.91
CA GLY A 84 11.82 -7.89 12.17
C GLY A 84 13.30 -8.24 12.38
N GLU A 85 14.01 -8.60 11.31
CA GLU A 85 15.44 -8.92 11.34
C GLU A 85 16.34 -7.68 11.29
N SER A 86 15.78 -6.48 11.12
CA SER A 86 16.55 -5.25 10.85
C SER A 86 17.56 -5.41 9.71
N SER A 87 17.22 -6.23 8.72
CA SER A 87 18.10 -6.62 7.61
C SER A 87 18.56 -5.43 6.75
N MET A 88 17.75 -4.36 6.72
CA MET A 88 17.97 -3.15 5.94
C MET A 88 17.39 -1.94 6.67
N HIS A 89 17.84 -0.75 6.27
CA HIS A 89 17.26 0.50 6.75
C HIS A 89 15.76 0.59 6.38
N PRO A 90 14.86 1.03 7.29
CA PRO A 90 13.41 1.01 7.05
C PRO A 90 12.97 1.71 5.76
N LEU A 91 13.58 2.83 5.40
CA LEU A 91 13.27 3.53 4.14
C LEU A 91 13.53 2.68 2.89
N LEU A 92 14.53 1.78 2.92
CA LEU A 92 14.79 0.86 1.82
C LEU A 92 13.72 -0.22 1.73
N ILE A 93 13.33 -0.79 2.88
CA ILE A 93 12.25 -1.77 2.96
C ILE A 93 10.95 -1.18 2.40
N ILE A 94 10.61 0.05 2.81
CA ILE A 94 9.42 0.78 2.35
C ILE A 94 9.49 1.06 0.84
N SER A 95 10.67 1.46 0.34
CA SER A 95 10.86 1.77 -1.07
C SER A 95 10.69 0.53 -1.94
N VAL A 96 11.31 -0.59 -1.55
CA VAL A 96 11.16 -1.87 -2.25
C VAL A 96 9.71 -2.34 -2.16
N PHE A 97 9.09 -2.30 -0.99
CA PHE A 97 7.67 -2.68 -0.83
C PHE A 97 6.77 -1.91 -1.79
N LYS A 98 6.95 -0.58 -1.87
CA LYS A 98 6.17 0.29 -2.75
C LYS A 98 6.35 -0.08 -4.22
N VAL A 99 7.59 -0.28 -4.67
CA VAL A 99 7.91 -0.60 -6.07
C VAL A 99 7.35 -1.98 -6.45
N VAL A 100 7.59 -3.00 -5.62
CA VAL A 100 7.11 -4.36 -5.86
C VAL A 100 5.58 -4.42 -5.82
N PHE A 101 4.93 -3.73 -4.88
CA PHE A 101 3.47 -3.63 -4.84
C PHE A 101 2.90 -3.03 -6.13
N LEU A 102 3.51 -1.97 -6.67
CA LEU A 102 3.09 -1.35 -7.92
C LEU A 102 3.37 -2.24 -9.13
N ALA A 103 4.42 -3.06 -9.09
CA ALA A 103 4.71 -4.04 -10.13
C ALA A 103 3.71 -5.20 -10.14
N ILE A 104 3.30 -5.68 -8.95
CA ILE A 104 2.24 -6.68 -8.81
C ILE A 104 0.89 -6.12 -9.29
N HIS A 105 0.60 -4.89 -8.91
CA HIS A 105 -0.62 -4.16 -9.28
C HIS A 105 -1.90 -4.97 -8.95
N PRO A 106 -2.11 -5.35 -7.67
CA PRO A 106 -2.98 -6.47 -7.29
C PRO A 106 -4.48 -6.22 -7.43
N PHE A 107 -4.94 -4.96 -7.48
CA PHE A 107 -6.38 -4.63 -7.56
C PHE A 107 -6.76 -4.11 -8.95
N GLN A 108 -8.03 -4.19 -9.34
CA GLN A 108 -8.49 -3.72 -10.66
C GLN A 108 -8.28 -2.20 -10.87
N ASP A 109 -8.53 -1.40 -9.84
CA ASP A 109 -8.25 0.05 -9.78
C ASP A 109 -7.76 0.36 -8.35
N GLY A 110 -7.24 1.57 -8.11
CA GLY A 110 -6.91 2.06 -6.77
C GLY A 110 -5.48 1.79 -6.34
N ASN A 111 -4.69 1.01 -7.09
CA ASN A 111 -3.31 0.64 -6.71
C ASN A 111 -2.42 1.86 -6.43
N GLY A 112 -2.41 2.87 -7.29
CA GLY A 112 -1.60 4.07 -7.07
C GLY A 112 -2.03 4.91 -5.86
N ARG A 113 -3.32 4.90 -5.49
CA ARG A 113 -3.84 5.56 -4.28
C ARG A 113 -3.49 4.74 -3.04
N LEU A 114 -3.69 3.42 -3.09
CA LEU A 114 -3.39 2.52 -1.99
C LEU A 114 -1.89 2.46 -1.69
N SER A 115 -1.04 2.41 -2.71
CA SER A 115 0.43 2.44 -2.58
C SER A 115 0.89 3.66 -1.77
N ARG A 116 0.32 4.84 -2.02
CA ARG A 116 0.62 6.08 -1.25
C ARG A 116 0.17 6.00 0.21
N ILE A 117 -0.99 5.40 0.46
CA ILE A 117 -1.52 5.19 1.82
C ILE A 117 -0.63 4.20 2.58
N LEU A 118 -0.29 3.06 1.96
CA LEU A 118 0.61 2.05 2.55
C LEU A 118 2.00 2.62 2.81
N THR A 119 2.56 3.38 1.87
CA THR A 119 3.85 4.05 2.05
C THR A 119 3.80 5.01 3.25
N THR A 120 2.74 5.83 3.35
CA THR A 120 2.56 6.72 4.49
C THR A 120 2.45 5.95 5.80
N LEU A 121 1.64 4.87 5.84
CA LEU A 121 1.48 4.03 7.03
C LEU A 121 2.82 3.44 7.48
N LEU A 122 3.60 2.88 6.55
CA LEU A 122 4.90 2.29 6.88
C LEU A 122 5.92 3.33 7.33
N LEU A 123 5.92 4.53 6.74
CA LEU A 123 6.76 5.64 7.17
C LEU A 123 6.44 6.07 8.61
N LEU A 124 5.15 6.25 8.93
CA LEU A 124 4.71 6.61 10.28
C LEU A 124 5.14 5.56 11.31
N ARG A 125 5.00 4.27 10.99
CA ARG A 125 5.43 3.16 11.84
C ARG A 125 6.95 3.08 12.04
N ALA A 126 7.71 3.46 11.02
CA ALA A 126 9.17 3.52 11.09
C ALA A 126 9.68 4.80 11.80
N GLY A 127 8.81 5.59 12.44
CA GLY A 127 9.19 6.80 13.15
C GLY A 127 9.43 8.01 12.24
N TYR A 128 9.04 7.94 10.97
CA TYR A 128 9.05 9.09 10.06
C TYR A 128 7.70 9.81 10.13
N ASP A 129 7.30 10.23 11.32
CA ASP A 129 6.21 11.17 11.45
C ASP A 129 6.63 12.48 10.78
N ARG A 130 5.85 12.93 9.79
CA ARG A 130 5.95 14.34 9.40
C ARG A 130 5.69 15.11 10.67
N VAL A 131 6.57 16.07 10.99
CA VAL A 131 6.35 17.18 11.91
C VAL A 131 4.93 17.72 11.71
N CYS A 132 3.96 17.10 12.38
CA CYS A 132 2.67 17.68 12.61
C CYS A 132 2.96 18.56 13.81
N LYS A 133 3.03 19.87 13.56
CA LYS A 133 3.34 20.88 14.58
C LYS A 133 2.68 20.47 15.88
N LYS A 134 3.47 20.36 16.97
CA LYS A 134 2.92 20.44 18.33
C LYS A 134 2.13 21.75 18.41
N SER A 135 0.82 21.71 18.13
CA SER A 135 -0.09 22.73 18.63
C SER A 135 -0.18 22.48 20.12
N ARG A 136 0.59 23.31 20.86
CA ARG A 136 0.62 23.51 22.31
C ARG A 136 -0.27 22.59 23.15
N GLY A 137 0.40 21.87 24.05
CA GLY A 137 -0.19 21.51 25.35
C GLY A 137 -0.66 20.08 25.49
N GLN A 138 0.25 19.11 25.49
CA GLN A 138 0.10 17.95 26.36
C GLN A 138 1.47 17.36 26.67
N ALA A 139 1.81 17.40 27.96
CA ALA A 139 3.03 16.85 28.51
C ALA A 139 3.01 15.32 28.34
N CYS A 140 3.96 14.80 27.57
CA CYS A 140 4.28 13.38 27.60
C CYS A 140 5.02 13.13 28.92
N SER A 141 4.29 12.57 29.88
CA SER A 141 4.87 11.97 31.08
C SER A 141 5.15 10.51 30.80
N ARG A 142 6.16 9.98 31.50
CA ARG A 142 6.61 8.58 31.61
C ARG A 142 7.79 8.20 30.71
N ALA A 143 8.98 8.55 31.19
CA ALA A 143 10.03 7.55 31.37
C ALA A 143 9.98 7.11 32.83
N GLY A 144 9.81 5.82 33.06
CA GLY A 144 10.15 5.10 34.28
C GLY A 144 11.12 4.01 33.87
#